data_AF-A0A2T0VHZ7-F1
#
_entry.id   AF-A0A2T0VHZ7-F1
#
_cell.length_a   1.000
_cell.length_b   1.000
_cell.length_c   1.000
_cell.angle_alpha   90.00
_cell.angle_beta   90.00
_cell.angle_gamma   90.00
#
_symmetry.space_group_name_H-M   'P 1'
#
loop_
_entity.id
_entity.type
_entity.pdbx_description
1 polymer ?
#
loop_
_entity_poly.entity_id
_entity_poly.type
_entity_poly.pdbx_seq_one_letter_code
_entity_poly.pdbx_strand_id
1 'polypeptide(L)' 'MSENNSNESAPTETYSAKLVGADSTETIELPLISGLPQKSIVRASTEGGTDGVDDQVWELDPDSDSFEYRPAGIPGADYS' A
#
# COMPACT_ATOMS: atom_id res chain seq x y z
N MET A 1 9.88 -41.88 4.33
CA MET A 1 10.50 -40.63 4.78
C MET A 1 9.49 -39.54 4.45
N SER A 2 8.77 -39.05 5.45
CA SER A 2 7.79 -37.98 5.25
C SER A 2 8.56 -36.66 5.22
N GLU A 3 8.62 -36.04 4.05
CA GLU A 3 9.10 -34.68 3.89
C GLU A 3 8.03 -33.76 4.49
N ASN A 4 8.19 -33.41 5.77
CA ASN A 4 7.45 -32.33 6.40
C ASN A 4 8.00 -31.00 5.86
N ASN A 5 7.67 -30.69 4.60
CA ASN A 5 7.81 -29.35 4.10
C ASN A 5 6.59 -28.55 4.57
N SER A 6 6.51 -28.34 5.88
CA SER A 6 5.72 -27.26 6.46
C SER A 6 6.38 -25.95 6.02
N ASN A 7 6.19 -25.58 4.76
CA ASN A 7 6.31 -24.20 4.34
C ASN A 7 5.10 -23.48 4.95
N GLU A 8 5.16 -23.35 6.27
CA GLU A 8 4.20 -22.66 7.10
C GLU A 8 4.38 -21.18 6.74
N SER A 9 3.71 -20.77 5.66
CA SER A 9 3.38 -19.38 5.45
C SER A 9 2.66 -18.97 6.72
N ALA A 10 3.38 -18.37 7.67
CA ALA A 10 2.79 -17.83 8.88
C ALA A 10 1.53 -17.06 8.46
N PRO A 11 0.38 -17.22 9.15
CA PRO A 11 -0.82 -16.48 8.81
C PRO A 11 -0.42 -15.01 8.82
N THR A 12 -0.29 -14.43 7.64
CA THR A 12 0.13 -13.05 7.51
C THR A 12 -1.11 -12.27 7.84
N GLU A 13 -1.21 -11.82 9.10
CA GLU A 13 -2.35 -11.04 9.56
C GLU A 13 -2.52 -9.85 8.62
N THR A 14 -3.70 -9.71 8.02
CA THR A 14 -4.01 -8.61 7.11
C THR A 14 -4.91 -7.59 7.81
N TYR A 15 -4.90 -6.37 7.30
CA TYR A 15 -5.80 -5.30 7.73
C TYR A 15 -6.40 -4.60 6.51
N SER A 16 -7.61 -4.07 6.70
CA SER A 16 -8.27 -3.25 5.70
C SER A 16 -7.69 -1.84 5.71
N ALA A 17 -6.97 -1.50 4.65
CA ALA A 17 -6.42 -0.18 4.40
C ALA A 17 -7.27 0.58 3.38
N LYS A 18 -7.46 1.88 3.59
CA LYS A 18 -8.27 2.73 2.73
C LYS A 18 -7.37 3.73 2.01
N LEU A 19 -7.21 3.55 0.71
CA LEU A 19 -6.48 4.45 -0.16
C LEU A 19 -7.39 5.63 -0.51
N VAL A 20 -7.13 6.80 0.06
CA VAL A 20 -7.87 8.04 -0.20
C VAL A 20 -7.08 8.87 -1.21
N GLY A 21 -7.35 8.65 -2.50
CA GLY A 21 -6.81 9.44 -3.59
C GLY A 21 -7.57 10.76 -3.78
N ALA A 22 -7.10 11.59 -4.71
CA ALA A 22 -7.73 12.89 -5.00
C ALA A 22 -9.16 12.73 -5.54
N ASP A 23 -9.36 11.78 -6.46
CA ASP A 23 -10.61 11.60 -7.19
C ASP A 23 -11.38 10.33 -6.77
N SER A 24 -10.75 9.45 -6.00
CA SER A 24 -11.33 8.15 -5.65
C SER A 24 -10.79 7.61 -4.34
N THR A 25 -11.62 6.81 -3.69
CA THR A 25 -11.26 6.10 -2.47
C THR A 25 -11.46 4.61 -2.69
N GLU A 26 -10.41 3.82 -2.46
CA GLU A 26 -10.41 2.36 -2.58
C GLU A 26 -10.09 1.72 -1.23
N THR A 27 -10.67 0.55 -0.93
CA THR A 27 -10.27 -0.27 0.23
C THR A 27 -9.54 -1.51 -0.25
N ILE A 28 -8.36 -1.76 0.33
CA ILE A 28 -7.51 -2.90 0.00
C ILE A 28 -7.12 -3.65 1.27
N GLU A 29 -6.74 -4.92 1.13
CA GLU A 29 -6.18 -5.70 2.23
C GLU A 29 -4.65 -5.69 2.12
N LEU A 30 -3.99 -5.26 3.20
CA LEU A 30 -2.54 -5.22 3.29
C LEU A 30 -2.04 -6.15 4.39
N PRO A 31 -0.86 -6.78 4.21
CA PRO A 31 -0.24 -7.56 5.27
C PRO A 31 0.33 -6.65 6.35
N LEU A 32 0.14 -7.02 7.61
CA LEU A 32 0.84 -6.47 8.75
C LEU A 32 2.30 -6.93 8.72
N ILE A 33 3.21 -6.00 8.99
CA ILE A 33 4.64 -6.29 9.14
C ILE A 33 4.93 -6.27 10.63
N SER A 34 5.29 -7.42 11.19
CA SER A 34 5.49 -7.58 12.64
C SER A 34 4.27 -7.16 13.49
N GLY A 35 3.06 -7.40 12.99
CA GLY A 35 1.80 -7.01 13.66
C GLY A 35 1.46 -5.52 13.56
N LEU A 36 2.20 -4.75 12.77
CA LEU A 36 1.99 -3.31 12.58
C LEU A 36 1.62 -2.97 11.12
N PRO A 37 0.80 -1.93 10.91
CA PRO A 37 0.52 -1.44 9.56
C PRO A 37 1.79 -0.89 8.91
N GLN A 38 1.83 -0.94 7.59
CA GLN A 38 2.97 -0.44 6.83
C GLN A 38 2.95 1.09 6.85
N LYS A 39 4.08 1.74 7.10
CA LYS A 39 4.11 3.23 7.12
C LYS A 39 3.81 3.83 5.75
N SER A 40 4.26 3.15 4.70
CA SER A 40 4.09 3.55 3.32
C SER A 40 3.98 2.32 2.45
N ILE A 41 3.18 2.40 1.40
CA ILE A 41 3.11 1.39 0.34
C ILE A 41 3.42 2.03 -1.00
N VAL A 42 3.94 1.25 -1.93
CA VAL A 42 4.17 1.69 -3.31
C VAL A 42 3.19 0.92 -4.19
N ARG A 43 2.42 1.64 -5.01
CA ARG A 43 1.52 1.06 -5.99
C ARG A 43 1.76 1.69 -7.35
N ALA A 44 1.67 0.87 -8.40
CA ALA A 44 1.64 1.38 -9.76
C ALA A 44 0.39 2.25 -9.95
N SER A 45 0.59 3.50 -10.36
CA SER A 45 -0.50 4.41 -10.69
C SER A 45 -1.24 3.87 -11.90
N THR A 46 -2.57 3.72 -11.80
CA THR A 46 -3.38 3.27 -12.95
C THR A 46 -3.69 4.42 -13.92
N GLU A 47 -3.36 5.66 -13.57
CA GLU A 47 -3.65 6.87 -14.37
C GLU A 47 -2.56 7.28 -15.37
N GLY A 48 -1.50 6.48 -15.56
CA GLY A 48 -0.45 6.72 -16.55
C GLY A 48 -0.58 5.79 -17.76
N GLY A 49 -1.29 6.21 -18.80
CA GLY A 49 -1.39 5.46 -20.05
C GLY A 49 -0.02 5.28 -20.73
N THR A 50 0.33 4.02 -21.01
CA THR A 50 1.40 3.55 -21.92
C THR A 50 2.82 4.06 -21.64
N ASP A 51 3.71 3.13 -21.23
CA ASP A 51 5.18 3.29 -21.20
C ASP A 51 5.75 4.16 -20.06
N GLY A 52 5.40 3.84 -18.81
CA GLY A 52 5.96 4.48 -17.61
C GLY A 52 4.95 4.46 -16.49
N VAL A 53 4.88 3.35 -15.74
CA VAL A 53 4.06 3.29 -14.53
C VAL A 53 4.78 4.10 -13.45
N ASP A 54 4.40 5.36 -13.26
CA ASP A 54 4.89 6.12 -12.11
C ASP A 54 4.47 5.41 -10.83
N ASP A 55 5.47 5.01 -10.03
CA ASP A 55 5.30 4.44 -8.72
C ASP A 55 4.66 5.49 -7.79
N GLN A 56 3.37 5.34 -7.46
CA GLN A 56 2.72 6.18 -6.47
C GLN A 56 3.01 5.63 -5.08
N VAL A 57 3.69 6.46 -4.27
CA VAL A 57 3.85 6.19 -2.85
C VAL A 57 2.60 6.66 -2.12
N TRP A 58 2.06 5.79 -1.28
CA TRP A 58 0.95 6.08 -0.40
C TRP A 58 1.44 5.98 1.04
N GLU A 59 1.23 7.03 1.82
CA GLU A 59 1.65 7.12 3.23
C GLU A 59 0.45 6.96 4.15
N LEU A 60 0.64 6.20 5.24
CA LEU A 60 -0.37 6.06 6.28
C LEU A 60 -0.58 7.41 6.96
N ASP A 61 -1.83 7.86 6.98
CA ASP A 61 -2.25 9.10 7.63
C ASP A 61 -2.12 8.93 9.16
N PRO A 62 -1.24 9.68 9.84
CA PRO A 62 -1.01 9.51 11.28
C PRO A 62 -2.13 10.13 12.14
N ASP A 63 -2.97 10.97 11.54
CA ASP A 63 -4.08 11.65 12.21
C ASP A 63 -5.41 10.87 12.09
N SER A 64 -5.43 9.82 11.26
CA SER A 64 -6.58 8.96 11.03
C SER A 64 -6.67 7.85 12.09
N ASP A 65 -7.88 7.68 12.65
CA ASP A 65 -8.24 6.58 13.55
C ASP A 65 -8.38 5.24 12.80
N SER A 66 -8.43 5.28 11.46
CA SER A 66 -8.47 4.13 10.56
C SER A 66 -7.17 4.02 9.76
N PHE A 67 -6.88 2.83 9.20
CA PHE A 67 -5.71 2.62 8.33
C PHE A 67 -5.87 3.30 6.95
N GLU A 68 -5.94 4.63 6.94
CA GLU A 68 -6.09 5.45 5.74
C GLU A 68 -4.73 5.81 5.17
N TYR A 69 -4.55 5.59 3.88
CA TYR A 69 -3.34 5.98 3.17
C TYR A 69 -3.67 7.07 2.18
N ARG A 70 -2.80 8.07 2.10
CA ARG A 70 -2.91 9.18 1.16
C ARG A 70 -1.71 9.19 0.22
N PRO A 71 -1.87 9.61 -1.03
CA PRO A 71 -0.74 9.72 -1.94
C PRO A 71 0.24 10.73 -1.38
N ALA A 72 1.46 10.27 -1.05
CA ALA A 72 2.59 11.15 -0.81
C ALA A 72 2.84 11.85 -2.14
N GLY A 73 2.66 13.17 -2.18
CA GLY A 73 2.59 13.95 -3.43
C GLY A 73 3.61 13.49 -4.47
N ILE A 74 3.17 13.40 -5.73
CA ILE A 74 3.96 12.88 -6.86
C ILE A 74 5.39 13.47 -6.77
N PRO A 75 6.45 12.63 -6.66
CA PRO A 75 7.83 13.09 -6.77
C PRO A 75 8.08 13.52 -8.23
N GLY A 76 7.57 14.70 -8.59
CA GLY A 76 7.53 15.14 -9.97
C GLY A 76 6.76 16.44 -10.23
N ALA A 77 6.18 17.09 -9.23
CA ALA A 77 5.83 18.51 -9.35
C ALA A 77 7.12 19.34 -9.28
N ASP A 78 7.94 19.24 -10.32
CA ASP A 78 8.94 20.23 -10.67
C ASP A 78 8.16 21.52 -10.95
N TYR A 79 8.03 22.37 -9.94
CA TYR A 79 7.60 23.75 -10.11
C TYR A 79 8.74 24.47 -10.85
N SER A 80 8.77 24.31 -12.18
CA SER A 80 9.51 25.18 -13.10
C SER A 80 8.73 26.46 -13.37
#